data_AF-A0AA37CJU8-F1
#
_entry.id   AF-A0AA37CJU8-F1
#
_cell.length_a   1.000
_cell.length_b   1.000
_cell.length_c   1.000
_cell.angle_alpha   90.00
_cell.angle_beta   90.00
_cell.angle_gamma   90.00
#
_symmetry.space_group_name_H-M   'P 1'
#
loop_
_entity.id
_entity.type
_entity.pdbx_description
1 polymer ?
#
loop_
_entity_poly.entity_id
_entity_poly.type
_entity_poly.pdbx_seq_one_letter_code
_entity_poly.pdbx_strand_id
1 'polypeptide(L)'
;MTTDYMPLFSKGLATLPGVQAVDVIGGIFVVILINDSSIAVTRADLAEELGLEKRSAMVGYEHVLSLSTVHMLDLIKRTASAASTK
;
A
#
# COMPACT_ATOMS: atom_id res chain seq x y z
N MET A 1 10.52 12.12 -16.11
CA MET A 1 10.52 10.78 -15.50
C MET A 1 9.08 10.29 -15.49
N THR A 2 8.74 9.31 -16.32
CA THR A 2 7.40 8.73 -16.36
C THR A 2 7.29 7.82 -15.14
N THR A 3 6.66 8.30 -14.07
CA THR A 3 6.40 7.47 -12.89
C THR A 3 5.51 6.31 -13.37
N ASP A 4 6.02 5.09 -13.29
CA ASP A 4 5.27 3.92 -13.70
C ASP A 4 4.11 3.72 -12.71
N TYR A 5 2.91 4.13 -13.12
CA TYR A 5 1.69 4.08 -12.31
C TYR A 5 0.91 2.77 -12.53
N MET A 6 1.59 1.64 -12.83
CA MET A 6 0.92 0.35 -12.93
C MET A 6 -0.04 0.14 -11.74
N PRO A 7 -1.33 -0.14 -11.98
CA PRO A 7 -2.32 -0.24 -10.93
C PRO A 7 -1.94 -1.34 -9.92
N LEU A 8 -2.11 -1.05 -8.63
CA LEU A 8 -2.01 -2.07 -7.60
C LEU A 8 -3.27 -2.95 -7.66
N PHE A 9 -3.06 -4.27 -7.59
CA PHE A 9 -4.15 -5.24 -7.58
C PHE A 9 -4.27 -5.85 -6.18
N SER A 10 -5.44 -5.74 -5.56
CA SER A 10 -5.73 -6.29 -4.23
C SER A 10 -5.38 -7.77 -4.13
N LYS A 11 -5.67 -8.54 -5.18
CA LYS A 11 -5.35 -9.97 -5.27
C LYS A 11 -3.84 -10.26 -5.16
N GLY A 12 -2.99 -9.40 -5.74
CA GLY A 12 -1.54 -9.55 -5.64
C GLY A 12 -1.02 -9.19 -4.25
N LEU A 13 -1.60 -8.17 -3.62
CA LEU A 13 -1.25 -7.76 -2.26
C LEU A 13 -1.64 -8.82 -1.22
N ALA A 14 -2.81 -9.45 -1.37
CA ALA A 14 -3.30 -10.49 -0.46
C ALA A 14 -2.44 -11.77 -0.48
N THR A 15 -1.64 -11.99 -1.53
CA THR A 15 -0.72 -13.15 -1.61
C THR A 15 0.63 -12.91 -0.94
N LEU A 16 0.89 -11.70 -0.44
CA LEU A 16 2.16 -11.39 0.20
C LEU A 16 2.25 -12.06 1.59
N PRO A 17 3.40 -12.66 1.94
CA PRO A 17 3.61 -13.21 3.27
C PRO A 17 3.46 -12.13 4.35
N GLY A 18 2.71 -12.43 5.39
CA GLY A 18 2.37 -11.50 6.47
C GLY A 18 1.18 -10.58 6.20
N VAL A 19 0.56 -10.64 5.01
CA VAL A 19 -0.73 -10.02 4.74
C VAL A 19 -1.84 -11.00 5.12
N GLN A 20 -2.75 -10.55 5.98
CA GLN A 20 -3.93 -11.29 6.40
C GLN A 20 -5.11 -11.05 5.45
N ALA A 21 -5.36 -9.79 5.09
CA ALA A 21 -6.46 -9.40 4.23
C ALA A 21 -6.14 -8.08 3.50
N VAL A 22 -6.85 -7.82 2.41
CA VAL A 22 -6.79 -6.55 1.70
C VAL A 22 -8.21 -6.08 1.44
N ASP A 23 -8.55 -4.92 1.97
CA ASP A 23 -9.83 -4.26 1.76
C ASP A 23 -9.69 -3.01 0.89
N VAL A 24 -10.79 -2.54 0.31
CA VAL A 24 -10.82 -1.32 -0.52
C VAL A 24 -11.93 -0.42 -0.02
N ILE A 25 -11.56 0.69 0.61
CA ILE A 25 -12.50 1.65 1.20
C ILE A 25 -12.30 2.99 0.50
N GLY A 26 -13.33 3.46 -0.23
CA GLY A 26 -13.33 4.78 -0.85
C GLY A 26 -12.13 5.05 -1.78
N GLY A 27 -11.61 4.02 -2.47
CA GLY A 27 -10.43 4.15 -3.34
C GLY A 27 -9.07 4.03 -2.61
N ILE A 28 -9.07 3.63 -1.34
CA ILE A 28 -7.87 3.32 -0.56
C ILE A 28 -7.78 1.81 -0.37
N PHE A 29 -6.64 1.21 -0.74
CA PHE A 29 -6.34 -0.18 -0.39
C PHE A 29 -5.87 -0.25 1.07
N VAL A 30 -6.60 -0.95 1.91
CA VAL A 30 -6.21 -1.22 3.30
C VAL A 30 -5.67 -2.64 3.37
N VAL A 31 -4.37 -2.78 3.53
CA VAL A 31 -3.69 -4.06 3.70
C VAL A 31 -3.60 -4.36 5.20
N ILE A 32 -4.35 -5.36 5.65
CA ILE A 32 -4.34 -5.85 7.04
C ILE A 32 -3.24 -6.91 7.15
N LEU A 33 -2.37 -6.76 8.12
CA LEU A 33 -1.25 -7.64 8.39
C LEU A 33 -1.58 -8.61 9.53
N ILE A 34 -0.90 -9.75 9.57
CA ILE A 34 -1.17 -10.81 10.57
C ILE A 34 -0.88 -10.42 12.03
N ASN A 35 -0.19 -9.29 12.24
CA ASN A 35 0.14 -8.75 13.55
C ASN A 35 -0.85 -7.63 13.99
N ASP A 36 -2.05 -7.62 13.42
CA ASP A 36 -3.11 -6.63 13.62
C ASP A 36 -2.73 -5.18 13.23
N SER A 37 -1.60 -4.99 12.54
CA SER A 37 -1.23 -3.71 11.94
C SER A 37 -1.84 -3.57 10.55
N SER A 38 -1.95 -2.34 10.05
CA SER A 38 -2.49 -2.07 8.71
C SER A 38 -1.62 -1.10 7.93
N ILE A 39 -1.63 -1.27 6.60
CA ILE A 39 -1.05 -0.34 5.64
C ILE A 39 -2.19 0.21 4.78
N ALA A 40 -2.43 1.52 4.84
CA ALA A 40 -3.40 2.16 3.94
C ALA A 40 -2.65 2.72 2.73
N VAL A 41 -3.11 2.43 1.52
CA VAL A 41 -2.46 2.81 0.26
C VAL A 41 -3.48 3.51 -0.63
N THR A 42 -3.25 4.79 -0.90
CA THR A 42 -4.11 5.57 -1.81
C THR A 42 -3.92 5.09 -3.25
N ARG A 43 -5.02 4.79 -3.95
CA ARG A 43 -4.95 4.45 -5.38
C ARG A 43 -4.52 5.66 -6.22
N ALA A 44 -4.01 5.40 -7.42
CA ALA A 44 -3.50 6.45 -8.31
C ALA A 44 -4.61 7.39 -8.80
N ASP A 45 -5.75 6.85 -9.20
CA ASP A 45 -6.95 7.60 -9.60
C ASP A 45 -7.41 8.56 -8.49
N LEU A 46 -7.49 8.07 -7.25
CA LEU A 46 -7.85 8.89 -6.10
C LEU A 46 -6.76 9.91 -5.73
N ALA A 47 -5.48 9.55 -5.84
CA ALA A 47 -4.38 10.46 -5.57
C ALA A 47 -4.41 11.65 -6.56
N GLU A 48 -4.63 11.38 -7.84
CA GLU A 48 -4.78 12.42 -8.87
C GLU A 48 -5.99 13.31 -8.61
N GLU A 49 -7.14 12.74 -8.24
CA GLU A 49 -8.36 13.51 -7.90
C GLU A 49 -8.16 14.43 -6.68
N LEU A 50 -7.40 13.95 -5.68
CA LEU A 50 -7.07 14.70 -4.47
C LEU A 50 -5.91 15.70 -4.66
N GLY A 51 -5.36 15.81 -5.87
CA GLY A 51 -4.20 16.67 -6.14
C GLY A 51 -2.92 16.21 -5.44
N LEU A 52 -2.89 14.97 -4.94
CA LEU A 52 -1.68 14.34 -4.43
C LEU A 52 -0.86 13.92 -5.64
N GLU A 53 0.35 14.48 -5.78
CA GLU A 53 1.17 14.28 -6.99
C GLU A 53 1.43 12.79 -7.32
N LYS A 54 1.29 11.88 -6.33
CA LYS A 54 1.78 10.50 -6.35
C LYS A 54 1.06 9.63 -5.29
N ARG A 55 1.23 8.31 -5.39
CA ARG A 55 0.72 7.33 -4.41
C ARG A 55 1.34 7.54 -3.03
N SER A 56 0.52 7.41 -2.00
CA SER A 56 0.92 7.57 -0.60
C SER A 56 0.52 6.34 0.21
N ALA A 57 1.29 6.03 1.24
CA ALA A 57 1.01 4.95 2.17
C ALA A 57 1.05 5.44 3.62
N MET A 58 0.13 4.95 4.43
CA MET A 58 0.18 5.06 5.87
C MET A 58 0.59 3.71 6.44
N VAL A 59 1.71 3.66 7.16
CA VAL A 59 2.20 2.47 7.86
C VAL A 59 2.18 2.77 9.35
N GLY A 60 1.23 2.20 10.09
CA GLY A 60 1.00 2.61 11.48
C GLY A 60 0.65 4.10 11.57
N TYR A 61 1.53 4.89 12.19
CA TYR A 61 1.39 6.35 12.30
C TYR A 61 2.27 7.14 11.32
N GLU A 62 3.07 6.46 10.49
CA GLU A 62 3.96 7.11 9.54
C GLU A 62 3.29 7.28 8.17
N HIS A 63 3.38 8.49 7.63
CA HIS A 63 2.88 8.84 6.31
C HIS A 63 4.04 8.90 5.32
N VAL A 64 4.05 7.99 4.35
CA VAL A 64 5.02 7.95 3.27
C VAL A 64 4.36 8.43 2.00
N LEU A 65 4.69 9.66 1.62
CA LEU A 65 4.13 10.31 0.43
C LEU A 65 5.02 10.04 -0.79
N SER A 66 4.47 10.27 -1.97
CA SER A 66 5.28 10.38 -3.19
C SER A 66 5.99 9.11 -3.67
N LEU A 67 5.36 7.94 -3.48
CA LEU A 67 5.95 6.66 -3.85
C LEU A 67 5.61 6.25 -5.30
N SER A 68 6.61 5.69 -6.00
CA SER A 68 6.40 4.96 -7.25
C SER A 68 5.76 3.60 -6.96
N THR A 69 5.23 2.93 -7.97
CA THR A 69 4.66 1.57 -7.81
C THR A 69 5.67 0.59 -7.23
N VAL A 70 6.93 0.66 -7.67
CA VAL A 70 8.01 -0.21 -7.18
C VAL A 70 8.30 0.06 -5.70
N HIS A 71 8.47 1.33 -5.31
CA HIS A 71 8.74 1.68 -3.92
C HIS A 71 7.56 1.36 -3.00
N MET A 72 6.33 1.52 -3.49
CA MET A 72 5.11 1.15 -2.78
C MET A 72 5.05 -0.35 -2.51
N LEU A 73 5.29 -1.17 -3.54
CA LEU A 73 5.32 -2.62 -3.40
C LEU A 73 6.44 -3.08 -2.47
N ASP A 74 7.61 -2.46 -2.55
CA ASP A 74 8.75 -2.79 -1.67
C ASP A 74 8.43 -2.45 -0.20
N LEU A 75 7.82 -1.28 0.05
CA LEU A 75 7.36 -0.88 1.38
C LEU A 75 6.36 -1.90 1.95
N ILE A 76 5.32 -2.24 1.18
CA ILE A 76 4.30 -3.22 1.62
C ILE A 76 4.95 -4.57 1.93
N LYS A 77 5.85 -5.05 1.05
CA LYS A 77 6.56 -6.33 1.25
C LYS A 77 7.40 -6.32 2.52
N ARG A 78 8.17 -5.26 2.76
CA ARG A 78 9.02 -5.15 3.95
C ARG A 78 8.19 -5.13 5.22
N THR A 79 7.14 -4.32 5.25
CA THR A 79 6.26 -4.21 6.41
C THR A 79 5.50 -5.52 6.66
N ALA A 80 4.97 -6.16 5.62
CA ALA A 80 4.30 -7.45 5.75
C ALA A 80 5.26 -8.57 6.20
N SER A 81 6.47 -8.62 5.66
CA SER A 81 7.48 -9.60 6.08
C SER A 81 7.89 -9.39 7.55
N ALA A 82 8.04 -8.14 7.99
CA ALA A 82 8.29 -7.81 9.39
C ALA A 82 7.13 -8.25 10.31
N ALA A 83 5.88 -8.08 9.87
CA ALA A 83 4.71 -8.57 10.58
C ALA A 83 4.67 -10.10 10.67
N SER A 84 5.20 -10.82 9.67
CA SER A 84 5.23 -12.29 9.62
C SER A 84 6.26 -12.96 10.52
N THR A 85 7.23 -12.21 11.06
CA THR A 85 8.39 -12.76 11.79
C THR A 85 8.19 -12.73 13.31
N LYS A 86 6.98 -12.37 13.78
CA LYS A 86 6.69 -12.11 15.20
C LYS A 86 5.96 -13.26 15.87
#